data_AF-A0A7D8Z9H3-F1
#
_entry.id   AF-A0A7D8Z9H3-F1
#
_cell.length_a   1.000
_cell.length_b   1.000
_cell.length_c   1.000
_cell.angle_alpha   90.00
_cell.angle_beta   90.00
_cell.angle_gamma   90.00
#
_symmetry.space_group_name_H-M   'P 1'
#
loop_
_entity.id
_entity.type
_entity.pdbx_description
1 polymer ?
#
loop_
_entity_poly.entity_id
_entity_poly.type
_entity_poly.pdbx_seq_one_letter_code
_entity_poly.pdbx_strand_id
1 'polypeptide(L)'
;MGTIEALLRGTAEPEPEAEAAPPAPAPAPGPAPAPAVTLRGLQPGDLGWVVQQHGEIYAKEYNWDVRFEALVADIVGGFVKNYDASRERVWIAEVGGERVGSVFLVQGSTPATAKLRLLILGPGARGLGLGGRLVDEAIAFARSAGYDKVELWTHSCLLSARRIYAKRGFVLTSSEVYDGFGCTGLVGEFYELDLGASKEK
;
A
#
# COMPACT_ATOMS: atom_id res chain seq x y z
N MET A 1 26.34 -33.07 32.51
CA MET A 1 27.74 -33.02 32.04
C MET A 1 28.17 -34.45 31.78
N GLY A 2 28.30 -34.84 30.50
CA GLY A 2 28.83 -36.13 30.02
C GLY A 2 27.91 -37.35 30.27
N THR A 3 27.84 -38.39 29.44
CA THR A 3 28.76 -38.78 28.37
C THR A 3 28.03 -39.72 27.39
N ILE A 4 28.28 -39.47 26.11
CA ILE A 4 28.00 -40.32 24.95
C ILE A 4 29.06 -41.40 24.92
N GLU A 5 28.71 -42.68 24.97
CA GLU A 5 29.52 -43.76 24.39
C GLU A 5 28.74 -45.08 24.38
N ALA A 6 28.31 -45.51 23.19
CA ALA A 6 28.28 -46.90 22.74
C ALA A 6 27.41 -47.04 21.50
N LEU A 7 28.01 -46.98 20.30
CA LEU A 7 27.63 -47.86 19.18
C LEU A 7 28.72 -47.83 18.09
N LEU A 8 29.77 -48.61 18.30
CA LEU A 8 30.70 -49.01 17.24
C LEU A 8 30.75 -50.54 17.21
N ARG A 9 30.04 -51.13 16.26
CA ARG A 9 30.39 -52.43 15.65
C ARG A 9 30.19 -52.27 14.15
N GLY A 10 31.27 -52.46 13.40
CA GLY A 10 31.30 -52.25 11.96
C GLY A 10 30.64 -53.39 11.17
N THR A 11 30.41 -53.08 9.90
CA THR A 11 30.26 -54.06 8.82
C THR A 11 30.86 -53.46 7.54
N ALA A 12 31.67 -54.28 6.88
CA ALA A 12 32.25 -54.25 5.54
C ALA A 12 31.96 -53.05 4.60
N GLU A 13 33.03 -52.55 3.97
CA GLU A 13 32.98 -51.68 2.79
C GLU A 13 32.35 -52.42 1.59
N PRO A 14 31.36 -51.84 0.89
CA PRO A 14 30.91 -52.37 -0.39
C PRO A 14 31.84 -51.94 -1.54
N GLU A 15 32.05 -52.84 -2.50
CA GLU A 15 32.80 -52.61 -3.74
C GLU A 15 32.18 -51.48 -4.60
N PRO A 16 32.97 -50.79 -5.45
CA PRO A 16 32.47 -49.69 -6.25
C PRO A 16 31.54 -50.18 -7.37
N GLU A 17 30.24 -49.93 -7.22
CA GLU A 17 29.27 -49.98 -8.31
C GLU A 17 29.59 -48.87 -9.32
N ALA A 18 29.60 -49.22 -10.61
CA ALA A 18 29.83 -48.27 -11.70
C ALA A 18 28.74 -47.18 -11.69
N GLU A 19 29.12 -45.95 -11.34
CA GLU A 19 28.25 -44.77 -11.36
C GLU A 19 27.79 -44.49 -12.79
N ALA A 20 26.50 -44.75 -13.04
CA ALA A 20 25.84 -44.40 -14.29
C ALA A 20 25.89 -42.88 -14.48
N ALA A 21 26.22 -42.45 -15.70
CA ALA A 21 26.27 -41.04 -16.07
C ALA A 21 24.98 -40.30 -15.64
N PRO A 22 25.10 -39.06 -15.10
CA PRO A 22 23.95 -38.32 -14.61
C PRO A 22 22.93 -38.10 -15.74
N PRO A 23 21.62 -38.22 -15.47
CA PRO A 23 20.60 -37.91 -16.46
C PRO A 23 20.77 -36.46 -16.93
N ALA A 24 20.62 -36.24 -18.22
CA ALA A 24 20.70 -34.91 -18.82
C ALA A 24 19.80 -33.93 -18.05
N PRO A 25 20.25 -32.67 -17.82
CA PRO A 25 19.48 -31.69 -17.08
C PRO A 25 18.11 -31.51 -17.73
N ALA A 26 17.05 -31.59 -16.92
CA ALA A 26 15.70 -31.27 -17.35
C ALA A 26 15.69 -29.87 -18.00
N PRO A 27 14.90 -29.66 -19.06
CA PRO A 27 14.79 -28.34 -19.66
C PRO A 27 14.38 -27.33 -18.58
N ALA A 28 15.08 -26.19 -18.54
CA ALA A 28 14.81 -25.13 -17.57
C ALA A 28 13.31 -24.78 -17.60
N PRO A 29 12.65 -24.62 -16.43
CA PRO A 29 11.27 -24.19 -16.40
C PRO A 29 11.14 -22.88 -17.20
N GLY A 30 10.16 -22.84 -18.09
CA GLY A 30 9.84 -21.61 -18.84
C GLY A 30 9.60 -20.44 -17.89
N PRO A 31 9.70 -19.19 -18.37
CA PRO A 31 9.54 -18.01 -17.52
C PRO A 31 8.24 -18.11 -16.73
N ALA A 32 8.34 -18.00 -15.40
CA ALA A 32 7.19 -18.01 -14.52
C ALA A 32 6.21 -16.91 -14.94
N PRO A 33 4.89 -17.14 -14.88
CA PRO A 33 3.91 -16.12 -15.22
C PRO A 33 4.15 -14.87 -14.37
N ALA A 34 4.02 -13.68 -14.99
CA ALA A 34 4.19 -12.42 -14.28
C ALA A 34 3.28 -12.38 -13.05
N PRO A 35 3.79 -11.91 -11.89
CA PRO A 35 3.04 -11.97 -10.64
C PRO A 35 1.72 -11.19 -10.77
N ALA A 36 0.61 -11.84 -10.41
CA ALA A 36 -0.72 -11.27 -10.54
C ALA A 36 -0.89 -10.06 -9.61
N VAL A 37 -1.51 -9.01 -10.14
CA VAL A 37 -1.86 -7.79 -9.40
C VAL A 37 -3.30 -7.86 -8.92
N THR A 38 -3.52 -7.80 -7.61
CA THR A 38 -4.85 -7.81 -6.99
C THR A 38 -5.07 -6.58 -6.12
N LEU A 39 -6.32 -6.14 -6.02
CA LEU A 39 -6.77 -5.15 -5.05
C LEU A 39 -7.81 -5.81 -4.16
N ARG A 40 -7.61 -5.77 -2.85
CA ARG A 40 -8.51 -6.41 -1.88
C ARG A 40 -8.85 -5.48 -0.73
N GLY A 41 -9.89 -5.85 0.02
CA GLY A 41 -10.25 -5.19 1.28
C GLY A 41 -9.25 -5.49 2.40
N LEU A 42 -9.47 -4.83 3.54
CA LEU A 42 -8.66 -5.01 4.76
C LEU A 42 -8.78 -6.41 5.35
N GLN A 43 -7.66 -6.86 5.93
CA GLN A 43 -7.50 -8.04 6.74
C GLN A 43 -6.73 -7.71 8.03
N PRO A 44 -6.84 -8.55 9.08
CA PRO A 44 -6.02 -8.39 10.28
C PRO A 44 -4.53 -8.29 9.93
N GLY A 45 -3.86 -7.28 10.51
CA GLY A 45 -2.44 -6.99 10.25
C GLY A 45 -2.19 -5.93 9.17
N ASP A 46 -3.13 -5.64 8.27
CA ASP A 46 -2.93 -4.61 7.25
C ASP A 46 -2.83 -3.20 7.83
N LEU A 47 -3.60 -2.90 8.87
CA LEU A 47 -3.59 -1.59 9.51
C LEU A 47 -2.21 -1.26 10.10
N GLY A 48 -1.59 -2.21 10.81
CA GLY A 48 -0.23 -2.06 11.32
C GLY A 48 0.80 -1.96 10.19
N TRP A 49 0.61 -2.73 9.12
CA TRP A 49 1.46 -2.65 7.93
C TRP A 49 1.35 -1.27 7.25
N VAL A 50 0.16 -0.69 7.12
CA VAL A 50 -0.04 0.66 6.55
C VAL A 50 0.71 1.71 7.36
N VAL A 51 0.61 1.66 8.70
CA VAL A 51 1.34 2.56 9.61
C VAL A 51 2.86 2.41 9.38
N GLN A 52 3.36 1.19 9.41
CA GLN A 52 4.78 0.89 9.18
C GLN A 52 5.26 1.42 7.81
N GLN A 53 4.53 1.15 6.73
CA GLN A 53 4.93 1.58 5.39
C GLN A 53 5.02 3.10 5.29
N HIS A 54 4.07 3.84 5.88
CA HIS A 54 4.14 5.30 5.89
C HIS A 54 5.29 5.81 6.75
N GLY A 55 5.53 5.23 7.94
CA GLY A 55 6.66 5.61 8.79
C GLY A 55 8.00 5.40 8.10
N GLU A 56 8.27 4.20 7.62
CA GLU A 56 9.56 3.82 7.01
C GLU A 56 9.84 4.58 5.70
N ILE A 57 8.86 4.66 4.80
CA ILE A 57 9.05 5.31 3.49
C ILE A 57 9.24 6.81 3.67
N TYR A 58 8.43 7.47 4.50
CA TYR A 58 8.52 8.92 4.64
C TYR A 58 9.76 9.36 5.43
N ALA A 59 10.19 8.56 6.43
CA ALA A 59 11.48 8.79 7.07
C ALA A 59 12.64 8.65 6.08
N LYS A 60 12.65 7.58 5.26
CA LYS A 60 13.74 7.31 4.32
C LYS A 60 13.81 8.30 3.15
N GLU A 61 12.67 8.68 2.59
CA GLU A 61 12.61 9.47 1.35
C GLU A 61 12.46 10.97 1.59
N TYR A 62 11.92 11.38 2.74
CA TYR A 62 11.60 12.78 3.04
C TYR A 62 12.17 13.28 4.38
N ASN A 63 12.91 12.44 5.12
CA ASN A 63 13.45 12.75 6.45
C ASN A 63 12.37 13.17 7.46
N TRP A 64 11.14 12.68 7.28
CA TRP A 64 10.06 12.93 8.22
C TRP A 64 10.23 12.05 9.46
N ASP A 65 10.04 12.63 10.64
CA ASP A 65 10.17 11.90 11.89
C ASP A 65 8.90 11.11 12.26
N VAL A 66 8.98 10.38 13.38
CA VAL A 66 7.94 9.50 13.92
C VAL A 66 6.59 10.18 14.15
N ARG A 67 6.52 11.52 14.16
CA ARG A 67 5.23 12.23 14.29
C ARG A 67 4.33 12.01 13.07
N PHE A 68 4.88 11.76 11.88
CA PHE A 68 4.07 11.40 10.72
C PHE A 68 3.49 9.99 10.87
N GLU A 69 4.27 9.04 11.37
CA GLU A 69 3.79 7.69 11.69
C GLU A 69 2.67 7.73 12.74
N ALA A 70 2.82 8.55 13.78
CA ALA A 70 1.78 8.76 14.79
C ALA A 70 0.47 9.28 14.17
N LEU A 71 0.54 10.27 13.28
CA LEU A 71 -0.62 10.77 12.54
C LEU A 71 -1.31 9.65 11.73
N VAL A 72 -0.53 8.79 11.07
CA VAL A 72 -1.08 7.67 10.31
C VAL A 72 -1.76 6.66 11.23
N ALA A 73 -1.16 6.37 12.39
CA ALA A 73 -1.74 5.51 13.42
C ALA A 73 -3.07 6.08 13.94
N ASP A 74 -3.17 7.39 14.17
CA ASP A 74 -4.41 8.05 14.57
C ASP A 74 -5.50 7.93 13.51
N ILE A 75 -5.16 8.14 12.23
CA ILE A 75 -6.11 8.00 11.11
C ILE A 75 -6.64 6.56 11.05
N VAL A 76 -5.74 5.58 11.09
CA VAL A 76 -6.08 4.16 11.00
C VAL A 76 -6.91 3.70 12.22
N GLY A 77 -6.53 4.12 13.42
CA GLY A 77 -7.24 3.81 14.65
C GLY A 77 -8.61 4.47 14.73
N GLY A 78 -8.76 5.68 14.20
CA GLY A 78 -10.04 6.38 14.06
C GLY A 78 -10.96 5.72 13.04
N PHE A 79 -10.40 5.30 11.90
CA PHE A 79 -11.14 4.60 10.83
C PHE A 79 -11.81 3.33 11.34
N VAL A 80 -11.05 2.39 11.94
CA VAL A 80 -11.61 1.08 12.33
C VAL A 80 -12.69 1.17 13.40
N LYS A 81 -12.67 2.22 14.24
CA LYS A 81 -13.67 2.44 15.28
C LYS A 81 -15.01 2.95 14.75
N ASN A 82 -15.01 3.64 13.61
CA ASN A 82 -16.17 4.34 13.07
C ASN A 82 -16.51 3.90 11.64
N TYR A 83 -15.95 2.77 11.20
CA TYR A 83 -16.02 2.32 9.81
C TYR A 83 -17.46 2.05 9.37
N ASP A 84 -17.91 2.79 8.35
CA ASP A 84 -19.16 2.53 7.65
C ASP A 84 -18.90 1.91 6.29
N ALA A 85 -19.08 0.58 6.16
CA ALA A 85 -18.83 -0.15 4.93
C ALA A 85 -19.71 0.26 3.74
N SER A 86 -20.80 1.00 3.97
CA SER A 86 -21.68 1.52 2.90
C SER A 86 -21.13 2.81 2.27
N ARG A 87 -20.27 3.52 2.99
CA ARG A 87 -19.73 4.84 2.63
C ARG A 87 -18.21 4.86 2.52
N GLU A 88 -17.53 3.93 3.18
CA GLU A 88 -16.08 3.93 3.31
C GLU A 88 -15.50 2.61 2.79
N ARG A 89 -14.26 2.67 2.32
CA ARG A 89 -13.57 1.50 1.82
C ARG A 89 -12.06 1.69 1.83
N VAL A 90 -11.36 0.57 1.92
CA VAL A 90 -9.90 0.52 1.87
C VAL A 90 -9.50 -0.52 0.85
N TRP A 91 -8.48 -0.19 0.07
CA TRP A 91 -7.87 -1.10 -0.86
C TRP A 91 -6.43 -1.35 -0.45
N ILE A 92 -6.07 -2.62 -0.38
CA ILE A 92 -4.70 -3.09 -0.30
C ILE A 92 -4.33 -3.67 -1.66
N ALA A 93 -3.27 -3.13 -2.26
CA ALA A 93 -2.71 -3.64 -3.49
C ALA A 93 -1.71 -4.75 -3.18
N GLU A 94 -1.82 -5.87 -3.88
CA GLU A 94 -0.88 -6.98 -3.79
C GLU A 94 -0.29 -7.34 -5.15
N VAL A 95 0.96 -7.79 -5.14
CA VAL A 95 1.67 -8.35 -6.30
C VAL A 95 2.22 -9.70 -5.88
N GLY A 96 1.72 -10.78 -6.48
CA GLY A 96 2.11 -12.14 -6.09
C GLY A 96 1.76 -12.49 -4.65
N GLY A 97 0.70 -11.89 -4.10
CA GLY A 97 0.27 -12.08 -2.70
C GLY A 97 0.95 -11.18 -1.68
N GLU A 98 1.99 -10.43 -2.08
CA GLU A 98 2.68 -9.50 -1.19
C GLU A 98 2.05 -8.12 -1.25
N ARG A 99 1.84 -7.49 -0.09
CA ARG A 99 1.28 -6.15 0.03
C ARG A 99 2.28 -5.14 -0.51
N VAL A 100 1.85 -4.31 -1.44
CA VAL A 100 2.70 -3.32 -2.10
C VAL A 100 2.14 -1.90 -2.07
N GLY A 101 0.88 -1.72 -1.67
CA GLY A 101 0.31 -0.39 -1.50
C GLY A 101 -1.04 -0.38 -0.82
N SER A 102 -1.52 0.82 -0.52
CA SER A 102 -2.86 1.02 0.00
C SER A 102 -3.45 2.36 -0.44
N VAL A 103 -4.78 2.46 -0.33
CA VAL A 103 -5.50 3.73 -0.30
C VAL A 103 -6.77 3.57 0.53
N PHE A 104 -7.14 4.62 1.25
CA PHE A 104 -8.36 4.71 2.05
C PHE A 104 -9.29 5.74 1.42
N LEU A 105 -10.58 5.43 1.38
CA LEU A 105 -11.64 6.38 1.13
C LEU A 105 -12.57 6.37 2.36
N VAL A 106 -12.68 7.52 3.01
CA VAL A 106 -13.46 7.71 4.24
C VAL A 106 -14.41 8.89 4.09
N GLN A 107 -15.32 9.11 5.04
CA GLN A 107 -16.09 10.36 5.06
C GLN A 107 -15.18 11.57 5.28
N GLY A 108 -15.40 12.63 4.51
CA GLY A 108 -14.63 13.87 4.53
C GLY A 108 -15.24 14.96 5.40
N SER A 109 -15.03 16.21 4.98
CA SER A 109 -15.46 17.42 5.69
C SER A 109 -16.98 17.55 5.85
N THR A 110 -17.76 16.95 4.95
CA THR A 110 -19.23 16.94 5.01
C THR A 110 -19.74 15.52 4.77
N PRO A 111 -20.99 15.20 5.14
CA PRO A 111 -21.58 13.91 4.82
C PRO A 111 -21.52 13.57 3.32
N ALA A 112 -21.66 14.57 2.43
CA ALA A 112 -21.65 14.40 0.97
C ALA A 112 -20.24 14.40 0.34
N THR A 113 -19.18 14.61 1.13
CA THR A 113 -17.79 14.62 0.66
C THR A 113 -17.07 13.35 1.12
N ALA A 114 -16.45 12.61 0.20
CA ALA A 114 -15.49 11.56 0.53
C ALA A 114 -14.09 12.15 0.67
N LYS A 115 -13.21 11.48 1.41
CA LYS A 115 -11.82 11.88 1.58
C LYS A 115 -10.88 10.75 1.26
N LEU A 116 -10.00 10.99 0.31
CA LEU A 116 -8.91 10.10 -0.04
C LEU A 116 -7.77 10.27 0.96
N ARG A 117 -7.31 9.17 1.56
CA ARG A 117 -6.22 9.17 2.54
C ARG A 117 -5.26 8.01 2.34
N LEU A 118 -4.05 8.16 2.87
CA LEU A 118 -3.06 7.08 3.03
C LEU A 118 -2.76 6.32 1.72
N LEU A 119 -2.66 7.06 0.60
CA LEU A 119 -2.16 6.51 -0.65
C LEU A 119 -0.66 6.24 -0.52
N ILE A 120 -0.25 4.98 -0.63
CA ILE A 120 1.16 4.59 -0.60
C ILE A 120 1.44 3.45 -1.57
N LEU A 121 2.65 3.46 -2.13
CA LEU A 121 3.23 2.31 -2.83
C LEU A 121 4.66 2.10 -2.33
N GLY A 122 4.97 0.84 -2.01
CA GLY A 122 6.33 0.39 -1.78
C GLY A 122 7.20 0.68 -3.00
N PRO A 123 8.51 0.97 -2.80
CA PRO A 123 9.39 1.38 -3.90
C PRO A 123 9.40 0.42 -5.10
N GLY A 124 9.34 -0.90 -4.85
CA GLY A 124 9.33 -1.93 -5.89
C GLY A 124 8.06 -2.02 -6.74
N ALA A 125 6.97 -1.36 -6.34
CA ALA A 125 5.69 -1.36 -7.07
C ALA A 125 5.39 -0.05 -7.80
N ARG A 126 6.28 0.94 -7.71
CA ARG A 126 6.16 2.22 -8.42
C ARG A 126 6.42 2.01 -9.91
N GLY A 127 5.86 2.87 -10.75
CA GLY A 127 6.00 2.79 -12.21
C GLY A 127 5.06 1.79 -12.91
N LEU A 128 4.33 0.95 -12.17
CA LEU A 128 3.39 -0.04 -12.71
C LEU A 128 1.96 0.50 -12.93
N GLY A 129 1.75 1.81 -12.80
CA GLY A 129 0.42 2.43 -12.87
C GLY A 129 -0.50 2.16 -11.66
N LEU A 130 -0.03 1.40 -10.66
CA LEU A 130 -0.83 0.97 -9.51
C LEU A 130 -1.41 2.11 -8.67
N GLY A 131 -0.65 3.18 -8.47
CA GLY A 131 -1.11 4.32 -7.68
C GLY A 131 -2.28 5.01 -8.37
N GLY A 132 -2.25 5.05 -9.69
CA GLY A 132 -3.38 5.52 -10.47
C GLY A 132 -4.60 4.61 -10.33
N ARG A 133 -4.42 3.31 -10.52
CA ARG A 133 -5.49 2.31 -10.38
C ARG A 133 -6.16 2.37 -9.00
N LEU A 134 -5.38 2.48 -7.92
CA LEU A 134 -5.90 2.64 -6.56
C LEU A 134 -6.82 3.87 -6.43
N VAL A 135 -6.40 5.02 -6.97
CA VAL A 135 -7.22 6.24 -6.93
C VAL A 135 -8.46 6.11 -7.83
N ASP A 136 -8.35 5.44 -8.98
CA ASP A 136 -9.50 5.21 -9.87
C ASP A 136 -10.59 4.36 -9.19
N GLU A 137 -10.20 3.28 -8.50
CA GLU A 137 -11.13 2.45 -7.71
C GLU A 137 -11.78 3.24 -6.58
N ALA A 138 -11.00 4.09 -5.89
CA ALA A 138 -11.52 4.94 -4.83
C ALA A 138 -12.55 5.96 -5.36
N ILE A 139 -12.28 6.60 -6.50
CA ILE A 139 -13.23 7.52 -7.15
C ILE A 139 -14.49 6.77 -7.60
N ALA A 140 -14.33 5.59 -8.22
CA ALA A 140 -15.46 4.80 -8.69
C ALA A 140 -16.38 4.40 -7.54
N PHE A 141 -15.80 3.97 -6.40
CA PHE A 141 -16.57 3.66 -5.20
C PHE A 141 -17.20 4.92 -4.57
N ALA A 142 -16.50 6.06 -4.55
CA ALA A 142 -17.09 7.31 -4.06
C ALA A 142 -18.36 7.67 -4.84
N ARG A 143 -18.33 7.52 -6.17
CA ARG A 143 -19.50 7.73 -7.04
C ARG A 143 -20.63 6.76 -6.72
N SER A 144 -20.33 5.47 -6.61
CA SER A 144 -21.36 4.45 -6.35
C SER A 144 -21.95 4.54 -4.94
N ALA A 145 -21.18 5.04 -3.97
CA ALA A 145 -21.62 5.30 -2.61
C ALA A 145 -22.43 6.60 -2.47
N GLY A 146 -22.61 7.37 -3.55
CA GLY A 146 -23.41 8.60 -3.56
C GLY A 146 -22.71 9.78 -2.89
N TYR A 147 -21.40 9.93 -3.09
CA TYR A 147 -20.70 11.17 -2.79
C TYR A 147 -20.76 12.13 -3.97
N ASP A 148 -20.80 13.42 -3.68
CA ASP A 148 -20.77 14.48 -4.69
C ASP A 148 -19.34 14.94 -4.99
N LYS A 149 -18.43 14.77 -4.02
CA LYS A 149 -17.07 15.30 -4.07
C LYS A 149 -16.08 14.35 -3.39
N VAL A 150 -14.84 14.36 -3.87
CA VAL A 150 -13.68 13.78 -3.17
C VAL A 150 -12.69 14.88 -2.82
N GLU A 151 -12.28 14.97 -1.55
CA GLU A 151 -11.19 15.83 -1.11
C GLU A 151 -9.95 15.01 -0.72
N LEU A 152 -8.78 15.65 -0.69
CA LEU A 152 -7.57 15.07 -0.12
C LEU A 152 -6.62 16.15 0.41
N TRP A 153 -5.71 15.73 1.27
CA TRP A 153 -4.57 16.53 1.75
C TRP A 153 -3.27 15.78 1.45
N THR A 154 -2.29 16.49 0.91
CA THR A 154 -0.97 15.98 0.52
C THR A 154 0.08 17.06 0.74
N HIS A 155 1.35 16.77 0.42
CA HIS A 155 2.42 17.76 0.47
C HIS A 155 2.97 18.06 -0.93
N SER A 156 3.41 19.30 -1.14
CA SER A 156 3.91 19.78 -2.44
C SER A 156 5.13 18.99 -2.93
N CYS A 157 5.93 18.43 -2.00
CA CYS A 157 7.10 17.59 -2.28
C CYS A 157 6.74 16.19 -2.81
N LEU A 158 5.48 15.74 -2.68
CA LEU A 158 5.02 14.42 -3.13
C LEU A 158 4.63 14.45 -4.62
N LEU A 159 5.61 14.75 -5.49
CA LEU A 159 5.39 15.01 -6.92
C LEU A 159 4.65 13.88 -7.65
N SER A 160 4.95 12.62 -7.32
CA SER A 160 4.29 11.45 -7.93
C SER A 160 2.80 11.40 -7.60
N ALA A 161 2.43 11.64 -6.33
CA ALA A 161 1.03 11.68 -5.89
C ALA A 161 0.28 12.85 -6.56
N ARG A 162 0.90 14.05 -6.58
CA ARG A 162 0.33 15.24 -7.24
C ARG A 162 0.01 14.99 -8.72
N ARG A 163 0.91 14.31 -9.45
CA ARG A 163 0.67 13.91 -10.86
C ARG A 163 -0.49 12.92 -11.00
N ILE A 164 -0.64 11.99 -10.06
CA ILE A 164 -1.77 11.03 -10.05
C ILE A 164 -3.09 11.78 -9.91
N TYR A 165 -3.17 12.72 -8.97
CA TYR A 165 -4.37 13.51 -8.69
C TYR A 165 -4.72 14.44 -9.86
N ALA A 166 -3.75 15.21 -10.36
CA ALA A 166 -3.97 16.14 -11.46
C ALA A 166 -4.49 15.44 -12.74
N LYS A 167 -3.95 14.24 -13.06
CA LYS A 167 -4.42 13.43 -14.20
C LYS A 167 -5.88 12.95 -14.06
N ARG A 168 -6.45 12.98 -12.86
CA ARG A 168 -7.82 12.54 -12.53
C ARG A 168 -8.77 13.71 -12.32
N GLY A 169 -8.33 14.93 -12.59
CA GLY A 169 -9.16 16.13 -12.50
C GLY A 169 -9.27 16.72 -11.09
N PHE A 170 -8.46 16.25 -10.13
CA PHE A 170 -8.34 16.96 -8.85
C PHE A 170 -7.74 18.34 -9.07
N VAL A 171 -8.35 19.36 -8.47
CA VAL A 171 -7.92 20.75 -8.53
C VAL A 171 -7.39 21.17 -7.16
N LEU A 172 -6.26 21.86 -7.14
CA LEU A 172 -5.69 22.46 -5.93
C LEU A 172 -6.62 23.59 -5.46
N THR A 173 -7.15 23.50 -4.25
CA THR A 173 -8.06 24.51 -3.68
C THR A 173 -7.38 25.42 -2.68
N SER A 174 -6.38 24.92 -1.95
CA SER A 174 -5.57 25.73 -1.04
C SER A 174 -4.22 25.08 -0.75
N SER A 175 -3.29 25.87 -0.22
CA SER A 175 -2.00 25.40 0.28
C SER A 175 -1.61 26.18 1.52
N GLU A 176 -0.90 25.54 2.44
CA GLU A 176 -0.46 26.14 3.70
C GLU A 176 0.99 25.74 3.99
N VAL A 177 1.78 26.72 4.45
CA VAL A 177 3.15 26.49 4.93
C VAL A 177 3.10 26.27 6.44
N TYR A 178 3.71 25.19 6.92
CA TYR A 178 3.76 24.87 8.34
C TYR A 178 5.02 24.07 8.71
N ASP A 179 5.34 24.06 9.99
CA ASP A 179 6.40 23.21 10.53
C ASP A 179 5.81 21.89 11.05
N GLY A 180 6.38 20.76 10.63
CA GLY A 180 5.82 19.45 10.94
C GLY A 180 6.77 18.32 10.61
N PHE A 181 6.59 17.19 11.30
CA PHE A 181 7.31 15.94 11.03
C PHE A 181 8.85 16.09 11.00
N GLY A 182 9.40 17.01 11.78
CA GLY A 182 10.86 17.24 11.85
C GLY A 182 11.38 18.22 10.80
N CYS A 183 10.51 18.76 9.95
CA CYS A 183 10.85 19.70 8.90
C CYS A 183 10.23 21.08 9.15
N THR A 184 10.92 22.12 8.70
CA THR A 184 10.38 23.49 8.65
C THR A 184 9.92 23.83 7.24
N GLY A 185 8.90 24.67 7.14
CA GLY A 185 8.40 25.15 5.85
C GLY A 185 7.82 24.06 4.93
N LEU A 186 7.23 22.99 5.49
CA LEU A 186 6.47 22.04 4.71
C LEU A 186 5.26 22.74 4.10
N VAL A 187 4.95 22.41 2.84
CA VAL A 187 3.76 22.95 2.17
C VAL A 187 2.72 21.85 2.05
N GLY A 188 1.69 21.93 2.88
CA GLY A 188 0.47 21.15 2.74
C GLY A 188 -0.37 21.69 1.59
N GLU A 189 -0.94 20.81 0.78
CA GLU A 189 -1.80 21.13 -0.35
C GLU A 189 -3.11 20.36 -0.23
N PHE A 190 -4.23 21.06 -0.46
CA PHE A 190 -5.58 20.51 -0.42
C PHE A 190 -6.14 20.47 -1.83
N TYR A 191 -6.68 19.32 -2.22
CA TYR A 191 -7.25 19.13 -3.55
C TYR A 191 -8.69 18.63 -3.45
N GLU A 192 -9.49 19.01 -4.44
CA GLU A 192 -10.87 18.57 -4.58
C GLU A 192 -11.15 18.07 -5.99
N LEU A 193 -11.98 17.04 -6.09
CA LEU A 193 -12.55 16.52 -7.32
C LEU A 193 -14.07 16.53 -7.18
N ASP A 194 -14.74 17.32 -8.01
CA ASP A 194 -16.19 17.25 -8.18
C ASP A 194 -16.54 15.97 -8.95
N LEU A 195 -17.41 15.14 -8.37
CA LEU A 195 -17.90 13.94 -9.04
C LEU A 195 -19.09 14.27 -9.95
N GLY A 196 -19.73 15.42 -9.79
CA GLY A 196 -21.01 15.74 -10.37
C GLY A 196 -22.11 14.91 -9.70
N ALA A 197 -23.23 15.57 -9.36
CA ALA A 197 -24.37 14.86 -8.78
C ALA A 197 -24.75 13.67 -9.67
N SER A 198 -24.85 12.48 -9.07
CA SER A 198 -25.56 11.37 -9.71
C SER A 198 -26.97 11.87 -9.98
N LYS A 199 -27.27 12.20 -11.25
CA LYS A 199 -28.64 12.38 -11.68
C LYS A 199 -29.31 11.01 -11.57
N GLU A 200 -29.89 10.73 -10.41
CA GLU A 200 -30.85 9.64 -10.29
C GLU A 200 -31.94 9.86 -11.36
N LYS A 201 -32.24 8.78 -12.06
CA LYS A 201 -33.25 8.70 -13.10
C LYS A 201 -34.38 7.83 -12.60
#